data_AF-A0A662XR03-F1
#
_entry.id   AF-A0A662XR03-F1
#
_cell.length_a   1.000
_cell.length_b   1.000
_cell.length_c   1.000
_cell.angle_alpha   90.00
_cell.angle_beta   90.00
_cell.angle_gamma   90.00
#
_symmetry.space_group_name_H-M   'P 1'
#
loop_
_entity.id
_entity.type
_entity.pdbx_description
1 polymer ?
#
loop_
_entity_poly.entity_id
_entity_poly.type
_entity_poly.pdbx_seq_one_letter_code
_entity_poly.pdbx_strand_id
1 'polypeptide(L)'
;MAATKTRAGERAAAAKAEQTKAAIAQTVDEAANQRVLQHYAKTVYFNDLWVSFLSKMSGLVALMSYIVVQRMRQSARGLGFIAGFEALSVLIAVSTVLFIRRFFNPLLAFKVAFAFSLLQAFWFAASFYSRYMELPRQVGDLLTDQLPFGLIYFTVCWVSDRFMVRSQDVAKQTAEDLRQVLKAKNA
;
A
#
# COMPACT_ATOMS: atom_id res chain seq x y z
N MET A 1 -57.40 25.09 -44.63
CA MET A 1 -56.26 26.01 -44.39
C MET A 1 -55.17 25.22 -43.67
N ALA A 2 -54.15 24.77 -44.41
CA ALA A 2 -52.98 24.12 -43.82
C ALA A 2 -52.00 25.23 -43.40
N ALA A 3 -51.73 25.34 -42.09
CA ALA A 3 -50.78 26.30 -41.56
C ALA A 3 -49.37 25.94 -42.03
N THR A 4 -48.83 26.73 -42.96
CA THR A 4 -47.46 26.63 -43.45
C THR A 4 -46.52 26.85 -42.27
N LYS A 5 -45.96 25.77 -41.71
CA LYS A 5 -44.85 25.85 -40.76
C LYS A 5 -43.70 26.59 -41.45
N THR A 6 -43.38 27.78 -40.98
CA THR A 6 -42.30 28.59 -41.53
C THR A 6 -40.96 27.90 -41.26
N ARG A 7 -40.13 27.74 -42.31
CA ARG A 7 -38.74 27.22 -42.22
C ARG A 7 -37.89 27.87 -41.11
N ALA A 8 -38.25 29.09 -40.70
CA ALA A 8 -37.63 29.81 -39.58
C ALA A 8 -37.92 29.15 -38.21
N GLY A 9 -39.14 28.63 -38.00
CA GLY A 9 -39.52 27.92 -36.77
C GLY A 9 -38.84 26.56 -36.63
N GLU A 10 -38.66 25.84 -37.74
CA GLU A 10 -37.91 24.57 -37.75
C GLU A 10 -36.41 24.77 -37.49
N ARG A 11 -35.81 25.85 -38.03
CA ARG A 11 -34.41 26.21 -37.72
C ARG A 11 -34.21 26.65 -36.27
N ALA A 12 -35.14 27.39 -35.70
CA ALA A 12 -35.09 27.79 -34.28
C ALA A 12 -35.28 26.58 -33.34
N ALA A 13 -36.14 25.62 -33.71
CA ALA A 13 -36.31 24.38 -32.98
C ALA A 13 -35.06 23.47 -33.08
N ALA A 14 -34.41 23.41 -34.26
CA ALA A 14 -33.16 22.70 -34.45
C ALA A 14 -32.01 23.31 -33.63
N ALA A 15 -31.88 24.64 -33.63
CA ALA A 15 -30.87 25.34 -32.83
C ALA A 15 -31.08 25.15 -31.32
N LYS A 16 -32.33 25.19 -30.83
CA LYS A 16 -32.64 24.84 -29.43
C LYS A 16 -32.30 23.38 -29.13
N ALA A 17 -32.64 22.43 -30.00
CA ALA A 17 -32.32 21.02 -29.81
C ALA A 17 -30.80 20.76 -29.78
N GLU A 18 -30.03 21.51 -30.57
CA GLU A 18 -28.57 21.46 -30.60
C GLU A 18 -27.94 22.05 -29.33
N GLN A 19 -28.47 23.18 -28.85
CA GLN A 19 -28.08 23.76 -27.55
C GLN A 19 -28.42 22.84 -26.37
N THR A 20 -29.59 22.20 -26.36
CA THR A 20 -29.95 21.24 -25.32
C THR A 20 -29.05 20.01 -25.35
N LYS A 21 -28.68 19.52 -26.53
CA LYS A 21 -27.70 18.42 -26.68
C LYS A 21 -26.30 18.83 -26.18
N ALA A 22 -25.85 20.05 -26.47
CA ALA A 22 -24.58 20.56 -25.98
C ALA A 22 -24.58 20.74 -24.44
N ALA A 23 -25.68 21.22 -23.86
CA ALA A 23 -25.84 21.33 -22.41
C ALA A 23 -25.91 19.96 -21.71
N ILE A 24 -26.59 18.98 -22.33
CA ILE A 24 -26.60 17.59 -21.84
C ILE A 24 -25.20 16.97 -21.94
N ALA A 25 -24.45 17.23 -23.01
CA ALA A 25 -23.07 16.76 -23.15
C ALA A 25 -22.15 17.39 -22.07
N GLN A 26 -22.28 18.69 -21.80
CA GLN A 26 -21.52 19.37 -20.75
C GLN A 26 -21.85 18.82 -19.35
N THR A 27 -23.12 18.60 -19.05
CA THR A 27 -23.53 18.01 -17.75
C THR A 27 -23.09 16.55 -17.59
N VAL A 28 -23.06 15.77 -18.67
CA VAL A 28 -22.49 14.41 -18.68
C VAL A 28 -20.97 14.44 -18.47
N ASP A 29 -20.27 15.39 -19.10
CA ASP A 29 -18.83 15.61 -18.92
C ASP A 29 -18.50 16.05 -17.47
N GLU A 30 -19.29 16.93 -16.87
CA GLU A 30 -19.17 17.34 -15.46
C GLU A 30 -19.43 16.18 -14.49
N ALA A 31 -20.46 15.36 -14.76
CA ALA A 31 -20.75 14.17 -13.96
C ALA A 31 -19.64 13.12 -14.07
N ALA A 32 -19.04 12.94 -15.25
CA ALA A 32 -17.88 12.08 -15.45
C ALA A 32 -16.66 12.60 -14.67
N ASN A 33 -16.43 13.92 -14.69
CA ASN A 33 -15.33 14.55 -13.96
C ASN A 33 -15.49 14.40 -12.43
N GLN A 34 -16.71 14.58 -11.90
CA GLN A 34 -17.00 14.30 -10.50
C GLN A 34 -16.75 12.83 -10.14
N ARG A 35 -17.12 11.89 -11.01
CA ARG A 35 -16.85 10.45 -10.78
C ARG A 35 -15.36 10.14 -10.76
N VAL A 36 -14.56 10.71 -11.65
CA VAL A 36 -13.09 10.50 -11.67
C VAL A 36 -12.43 11.09 -10.43
N LEU A 37 -12.82 12.31 -10.02
CA LEU A 37 -12.34 12.91 -8.77
C LEU A 37 -12.76 12.10 -7.53
N GLN A 38 -13.98 11.56 -7.52
CA GLN A 38 -14.44 10.65 -6.46
C GLN A 38 -13.65 9.33 -6.45
N HIS A 39 -13.34 8.75 -7.61
CA HIS A 39 -12.52 7.54 -7.70
C HIS A 39 -11.10 7.80 -7.21
N TYR A 40 -10.48 8.91 -7.61
CA TYR A 40 -9.17 9.33 -7.12
C TYR A 40 -9.18 9.51 -5.59
N ALA A 41 -10.16 10.24 -5.06
CA ALA A 41 -10.30 10.47 -3.62
C ALA A 41 -10.52 9.14 -2.84
N LYS A 42 -11.32 8.22 -3.39
CA LYS A 42 -11.50 6.88 -2.81
C LYS A 42 -10.21 6.07 -2.80
N THR A 43 -9.44 6.10 -3.89
CA THR A 43 -8.15 5.40 -3.97
C THR A 43 -7.15 5.97 -2.97
N VAL A 44 -7.07 7.30 -2.82
CA VAL A 44 -6.22 7.93 -1.81
C VAL A 44 -6.67 7.57 -0.39
N TYR A 45 -7.97 7.64 -0.10
CA TYR A 45 -8.50 7.28 1.22
C TYR A 45 -8.27 5.81 1.59
N PHE A 46 -8.52 4.89 0.65
CA PHE A 46 -8.22 3.47 0.84
C PHE A 46 -6.73 3.25 1.11
N ASN A 47 -5.87 3.97 0.39
CA ASN A 47 -4.44 3.91 0.57
C ASN A 47 -4.02 4.32 1.99
N ASP A 48 -4.54 5.44 2.48
CA ASP A 48 -4.25 5.93 3.83
C ASP A 48 -4.76 4.98 4.92
N LEU A 49 -5.96 4.40 4.71
CA LEU A 49 -6.53 3.41 5.62
C LEU A 49 -5.65 2.14 5.66
N TRP A 50 -5.15 1.71 4.51
CA TRP A 50 -4.25 0.56 4.41
C TRP A 50 -2.89 0.82 5.05
N VAL A 51 -2.31 2.02 4.84
CA VAL A 51 -1.09 2.46 5.55
C VAL A 51 -1.30 2.43 7.07
N SER A 52 -2.45 2.92 7.55
CA SER A 52 -2.80 2.91 8.96
C SER A 52 -2.92 1.49 9.52
N PHE A 53 -3.59 0.59 8.78
CA PHE A 53 -3.69 -0.82 9.13
C PHE A 53 -2.31 -1.49 9.21
N LEU A 54 -1.49 -1.38 8.16
CA LEU A 54 -0.14 -1.95 8.13
C LEU A 54 0.74 -1.38 9.24
N SER A 55 0.63 -0.08 9.54
CA SER A 55 1.37 0.52 10.66
C SER A 55 0.97 -0.09 12.01
N LYS A 56 -0.31 -0.38 12.22
CA LYS A 56 -0.80 -1.00 13.47
C LYS A 56 -0.38 -2.46 13.62
N MET A 57 -0.20 -3.17 12.51
CA MET A 57 0.32 -4.55 12.50
C MET A 57 1.74 -4.64 13.10
N SER A 58 2.53 -3.56 13.09
CA SER A 58 3.82 -3.52 13.80
C SER A 58 3.68 -3.77 15.31
N GLY A 59 2.56 -3.36 15.91
CA GLY A 59 2.25 -3.62 17.31
C GLY A 59 2.05 -5.12 17.58
N LEU A 60 1.48 -5.86 16.63
CA LEU A 60 1.37 -7.32 16.72
C LEU A 60 2.74 -8.00 16.58
N VAL A 61 3.61 -7.50 15.70
CA VAL A 61 5.00 -8.00 15.59
C VAL A 61 5.73 -7.79 16.91
N ALA A 62 5.64 -6.60 17.50
CA ALA A 62 6.24 -6.32 18.80
C ALA A 62 5.66 -7.19 19.93
N LEU A 63 4.34 -7.41 19.94
CA LEU A 63 3.67 -8.28 20.90
C LEU A 63 4.13 -9.74 20.75
N MET A 64 4.19 -10.26 19.53
CA MET A 64 4.64 -11.63 19.26
C MET A 64 6.11 -11.80 19.65
N SER A 65 6.97 -10.84 19.30
CA SER A 65 8.37 -10.81 19.72
C SER A 65 8.52 -10.77 21.25
N TYR A 66 7.67 -9.99 21.95
CA TYR A 66 7.65 -9.96 23.41
C TYR A 66 7.23 -11.30 24.02
N ILE A 67 6.18 -11.94 23.50
CA ILE A 67 5.72 -13.25 23.97
C ILE A 67 6.81 -14.31 23.82
N VAL A 68 7.50 -14.33 22.68
CA VAL A 68 8.62 -15.27 22.43
C VAL A 68 9.74 -15.06 23.46
N VAL A 69 10.11 -13.80 23.74
CA VAL A 69 11.13 -13.49 24.75
C VAL A 69 10.68 -13.88 26.16
N GLN A 70 9.41 -13.68 26.53
CA GLN A 70 8.89 -14.08 27.84
C GLN A 70 8.85 -15.60 28.01
N ARG A 71 8.40 -16.33 26.98
CA ARG A 71 8.41 -17.80 26.98
C ARG A 71 9.83 -18.36 27.13
N MET A 72 10.81 -17.68 26.55
CA MET A 72 12.24 -18.01 26.73
C MET A 72 12.75 -17.75 28.13
N ARG A 73 12.31 -16.66 28.77
CA ARG A 73 12.70 -16.34 30.15
C ARG A 73 12.24 -17.40 31.16
N GLN A 74 11.14 -18.09 30.85
CA GLN A 74 10.62 -19.21 31.63
C GLN A 74 11.26 -20.56 31.25
N SER A 75 12.06 -20.60 30.17
CA SER A 75 12.79 -21.79 29.73
C SER A 75 14.21 -21.79 30.32
N ALA A 76 14.74 -22.96 30.66
CA ALA A 76 16.09 -23.13 31.23
C ALA A 76 17.25 -22.75 30.27
N ARG A 77 16.95 -22.22 29.07
CA ARG A 77 17.90 -22.07 27.95
C ARG A 77 18.52 -20.68 27.76
N GLY A 78 18.30 -19.75 28.69
CA GLY A 78 18.95 -18.43 28.67
C GLY A 78 18.44 -17.48 27.58
N LEU A 79 18.78 -16.19 27.70
CA LEU A 79 18.11 -15.09 26.97
C LEU A 79 18.83 -14.61 25.70
N GLY A 80 20.10 -14.96 25.48
CA GLY A 80 20.99 -14.18 24.60
C GLY A 80 20.57 -14.10 23.13
N PHE A 81 20.73 -15.19 22.38
CA PHE A 81 20.63 -15.16 20.91
C PHE A 81 19.20 -15.02 20.38
N ILE A 82 18.21 -15.60 21.06
CA ILE A 82 16.80 -15.45 20.66
C ILE A 82 16.30 -14.03 20.94
N ALA A 83 16.67 -13.42 22.08
CA ALA A 83 16.29 -12.03 22.31
C ALA A 83 16.90 -11.10 21.26
N GLY A 84 18.11 -11.39 20.77
CA GLY A 84 18.71 -10.68 19.64
C GLY A 84 17.92 -10.82 18.34
N PHE A 85 17.44 -12.03 18.02
CA PHE A 85 16.60 -12.28 16.85
C PHE A 85 15.23 -11.56 16.95
N GLU A 86 14.62 -11.53 18.13
CA GLU A 86 13.36 -10.81 18.35
C GLU A 86 13.55 -9.29 18.38
N ALA A 87 14.66 -8.80 18.94
CA ALA A 87 15.02 -7.39 18.85
C ALA A 87 15.20 -6.97 17.38
N LEU A 88 15.79 -7.83 16.54
CA LEU A 88 15.88 -7.61 15.11
C LEU A 88 14.49 -7.54 14.45
N SER A 89 13.54 -8.41 14.84
CA SER A 89 12.14 -8.32 14.38
C SER A 89 11.50 -6.98 14.70
N VAL A 90 11.70 -6.48 15.93
CA VAL A 90 11.15 -5.18 16.37
C VAL A 90 11.82 -4.02 15.62
N LEU A 91 13.14 -4.05 15.43
CA LEU A 91 13.87 -3.04 14.66
C LEU A 91 13.40 -2.98 13.20
N ILE A 92 13.18 -4.14 12.58
CA ILE A 92 12.61 -4.22 11.23
C ILE A 92 11.20 -3.64 11.23
N ALA A 93 10.37 -3.97 12.22
CA ALA A 93 9.00 -3.45 12.31
C ALA A 93 8.96 -1.93 12.43
N VAL A 94 9.77 -1.34 13.32
CA VAL A 94 9.87 0.12 13.47
C VAL A 94 10.37 0.78 12.19
N SER A 95 11.43 0.22 11.57
CA SER A 95 11.98 0.75 10.31
C SER A 95 10.96 0.65 9.17
N THR A 96 10.15 -0.40 9.15
CA THR A 96 9.06 -0.59 8.19
C THR A 96 7.95 0.44 8.40
N VAL A 97 7.57 0.74 9.64
CA VAL A 97 6.59 1.81 9.93
C VAL A 97 7.10 3.17 9.46
N LEU A 98 8.38 3.48 9.71
CA LEU A 98 9.00 4.72 9.25
C LEU A 98 8.99 4.82 7.72
N PHE A 99 9.24 3.70 7.03
CA PHE A 99 9.14 3.59 5.58
C PHE A 99 7.71 3.85 5.07
N ILE A 100 6.69 3.15 5.59
CA ILE A 100 5.30 3.26 5.12
C ILE A 100 4.73 4.66 5.42
N ARG A 101 5.00 5.22 6.62
CA ARG A 101 4.51 6.55 7.00
C ARG A 101 5.28 7.70 6.32
N ARG A 102 6.37 7.41 5.62
CA ARG A 102 7.23 8.39 4.93
C ARG A 102 7.67 9.54 5.85
N PHE A 103 7.83 9.29 7.15
CA PHE A 103 8.12 10.32 8.16
C PHE A 103 9.54 10.93 8.01
N PHE A 104 10.52 10.09 7.65
CA PHE A 104 11.93 10.46 7.43
C PHE A 104 12.45 9.69 6.22
N ASN A 105 13.28 10.32 5.37
CA ASN A 105 13.94 9.77 4.18
C ASN A 105 13.56 8.30 3.90
N PRO A 106 12.44 8.03 3.21
CA PRO A 106 11.83 6.70 3.15
C PRO A 106 12.77 5.66 2.54
N LEU A 107 13.67 6.10 1.65
CA LEU A 107 14.74 5.28 1.08
C LEU A 107 15.72 4.76 2.12
N LEU A 108 16.06 5.55 3.14
CA LEU A 108 16.97 5.14 4.21
C LEU A 108 16.27 4.12 5.12
N ALA A 109 15.04 4.41 5.55
CA ALA A 109 14.23 3.48 6.33
C ALA A 109 14.03 2.14 5.61
N PHE A 110 13.79 2.18 4.30
CA PHE A 110 13.74 0.98 3.45
C PHE A 110 15.05 0.22 3.44
N LYS A 111 16.19 0.88 3.19
CA LYS A 111 17.51 0.23 3.16
C LYS A 111 17.83 -0.46 4.49
N VAL A 112 17.50 0.18 5.61
CA VAL A 112 17.68 -0.38 6.96
C VAL A 112 16.79 -1.60 7.16
N ALA A 113 15.49 -1.49 6.89
CA ALA A 113 14.55 -2.60 7.01
C ALA A 113 14.91 -3.77 6.08
N PHE A 114 15.36 -3.46 4.86
CA PHE A 114 15.81 -4.45 3.88
C PHE A 114 17.09 -5.17 4.32
N ALA A 115 18.11 -4.42 4.77
CA ALA A 115 19.36 -5.02 5.24
C ALA A 115 19.13 -5.93 6.46
N PHE A 116 18.33 -5.48 7.42
CA PHE A 116 18.02 -6.29 8.61
C PHE A 116 17.11 -7.47 8.29
N SER A 117 16.19 -7.35 7.34
CA SER A 117 15.38 -8.49 6.90
C SER A 117 16.22 -9.55 6.17
N LEU A 118 17.21 -9.15 5.36
CA LEU A 118 18.19 -10.09 4.79
C LEU A 118 19.02 -10.79 5.87
N LEU A 119 19.49 -10.05 6.87
CA LEU A 119 20.21 -10.63 8.01
C LEU A 119 19.34 -11.64 8.77
N GLN A 120 18.08 -11.27 9.03
CA GLN A 120 17.12 -12.14 9.69
C GLN A 120 16.81 -13.40 8.86
N ALA A 121 16.67 -13.25 7.54
CA ALA A 121 16.44 -14.35 6.62
C ALA A 121 17.64 -15.31 6.56
N PHE A 122 18.86 -14.77 6.48
CA PHE A 122 20.08 -15.57 6.50
C PHE A 122 20.21 -16.36 7.81
N TRP A 123 20.00 -15.71 8.95
CA TRP A 123 20.06 -16.36 10.26
C TRP A 123 18.98 -17.46 10.39
N PHE A 124 17.76 -17.16 9.94
CA PHE A 124 16.67 -18.15 9.91
C PHE A 124 17.00 -19.35 9.02
N ALA A 125 17.52 -19.10 7.81
CA ALA A 125 17.89 -20.14 6.84
C ALA A 125 19.07 -20.99 7.35
N ALA A 126 20.09 -20.36 7.96
CA ALA A 126 21.22 -21.06 8.56
C ALA A 126 20.75 -21.99 9.70
N SER A 127 19.86 -21.50 10.58
CA SER A 127 19.26 -22.30 11.66
C SER A 127 18.32 -23.39 11.12
N PHE A 128 17.64 -23.15 10.00
CA PHE A 128 16.81 -24.17 9.34
C PHE A 128 17.66 -25.27 8.73
N TYR A 129 18.75 -24.91 8.05
CA TYR A 129 19.65 -25.85 7.42
C TYR A 129 20.44 -26.69 8.43
N SER A 130 20.88 -26.08 9.54
CA SER A 130 21.53 -26.82 10.64
C SER A 130 20.62 -27.92 11.20
N ARG A 131 19.33 -27.60 11.37
CA ARG A 131 18.29 -28.57 11.79
C ARG A 131 18.02 -29.64 10.74
N TYR A 132 17.94 -29.27 9.47
CA TYR A 132 17.70 -30.20 8.37
C TYR A 132 18.83 -31.23 8.22
N MET A 133 20.08 -30.80 8.43
CA MET A 133 21.27 -31.66 8.37
C MET A 133 21.58 -32.37 9.69
N GLU A 134 20.66 -32.31 10.68
CA GLU A 134 20.81 -32.94 12.00
C GLU A 134 22.14 -32.62 12.72
N LEU A 135 22.70 -31.43 12.45
CA LEU A 135 23.94 -30.99 13.08
C LEU A 135 23.71 -30.75 14.59
N PRO A 136 24.72 -30.99 15.44
CA PRO A 136 24.61 -30.69 16.86
C PRO A 136 24.29 -29.21 17.04
N ARG A 137 23.28 -28.92 17.86
CA ARG A 137 22.82 -27.55 18.12
C ARG A 137 23.98 -26.65 18.54
N GLN A 138 24.21 -25.59 17.78
CA GLN A 138 25.24 -24.62 18.10
C GLN A 138 24.64 -23.43 18.87
N VAL A 139 25.49 -22.72 19.59
CA VAL A 139 25.11 -21.48 20.28
C VAL A 139 24.66 -20.47 19.23
N GLY A 140 23.37 -20.14 19.19
CA GLY A 140 22.78 -19.24 18.20
C GLY A 140 21.69 -19.86 17.30
N ASP A 141 21.45 -21.16 17.40
CA ASP A 141 20.34 -21.82 16.69
C ASP A 141 18.98 -21.37 17.23
N LEU A 142 18.08 -21.05 16.30
CA LEU A 142 16.68 -20.70 16.59
C LEU A 142 15.86 -21.94 16.98
N LEU A 143 14.78 -21.73 17.74
CA LEU A 143 13.85 -22.82 18.04
C LEU A 143 13.06 -23.27 16.81
N THR A 144 12.57 -24.51 16.85
CA THR A 144 11.73 -25.13 15.80
C THR A 144 10.43 -24.37 15.54
N ASP A 145 9.89 -23.70 16.56
CA ASP A 145 8.66 -22.92 16.50
C ASP A 145 8.89 -21.40 16.28
N GLN A 146 10.15 -20.98 16.13
CA GLN A 146 10.46 -19.56 15.99
C GLN A 146 10.30 -19.09 14.54
N LEU A 147 9.48 -18.06 14.35
CA LEU A 147 9.20 -17.48 13.04
C LEU A 147 9.87 -16.10 12.88
N PRO A 148 10.37 -15.76 11.69
CA PRO A 148 10.98 -14.46 11.42
C PRO A 148 9.89 -13.38 11.22
N PHE A 149 9.21 -12.97 12.30
CA PHE A 149 8.07 -12.05 12.23
C PHE A 149 8.41 -10.70 11.57
N GLY A 150 9.61 -10.15 11.84
CA GLY A 150 10.08 -8.92 11.21
C GLY A 150 10.18 -9.02 9.69
N LEU A 151 10.84 -10.07 9.17
CA LEU A 151 10.95 -10.37 7.74
C LEU A 151 9.58 -10.52 7.07
N ILE A 152 8.67 -11.31 7.68
CA ILE A 152 7.33 -11.55 7.13
C ILE A 152 6.59 -10.21 7.03
N TYR A 153 6.60 -9.43 8.11
CA TYR A 153 5.94 -8.13 8.16
C TYR A 153 6.50 -7.14 7.12
N PHE A 154 7.83 -7.02 7.03
CA PHE A 154 8.48 -6.16 6.04
C PHE A 154 8.09 -6.55 4.61
N THR A 155 8.10 -7.85 4.29
CA THR A 155 7.76 -8.35 2.95
C THR A 155 6.32 -8.01 2.57
N VAL A 156 5.37 -8.28 3.47
CA VAL A 156 3.95 -7.96 3.26
C VAL A 156 3.75 -6.45 3.06
N CYS A 157 4.41 -5.63 3.87
CA CYS A 157 4.32 -4.18 3.77
C CYS A 157 4.94 -3.64 2.48
N TRP A 158 6.10 -4.15 2.09
CA TRP A 158 6.80 -3.73 0.87
C TRP A 158 6.02 -4.08 -0.39
N VAL A 159 5.49 -5.30 -0.47
CA VAL A 159 4.64 -5.72 -1.59
C VAL A 159 3.37 -4.87 -1.65
N SER A 160 2.73 -4.64 -0.50
CA SER A 160 1.54 -3.79 -0.41
C SER A 160 1.82 -2.36 -0.90
N ASP A 161 2.92 -1.75 -0.44
CA ASP A 161 3.32 -0.39 -0.84
C ASP A 161 3.53 -0.28 -2.37
N ARG A 162 4.10 -1.30 -3.02
CA ARG A 162 4.26 -1.32 -4.49
C ARG A 162 2.94 -1.36 -5.24
N PHE A 163 1.99 -2.17 -4.78
CA PHE A 163 0.64 -2.21 -5.37
C PHE A 163 -0.11 -0.88 -5.18
N MET A 164 0.06 -0.27 -4.02
CA MET A 164 -0.53 1.00 -3.63
C MET A 164 -0.02 2.18 -4.46
N VAL A 165 1.30 2.33 -4.59
CA VAL A 165 1.91 3.38 -5.42
C VAL A 165 1.47 3.24 -6.87
N ARG A 166 1.48 2.01 -7.41
CA ARG A 166 1.01 1.76 -8.78
C ARG A 166 -0.46 2.14 -8.97
N SER A 167 -1.32 1.84 -8.00
CA SER A 167 -2.74 2.18 -8.06
C SER A 167 -2.98 3.69 -7.99
N GLN A 168 -2.19 4.41 -7.18
CA GLN A 168 -2.23 5.86 -7.12
C GLN A 168 -1.75 6.52 -8.43
N ASP A 169 -0.66 6.03 -9.02
CA ASP A 169 -0.12 6.59 -10.26
C ASP A 169 -1.10 6.41 -11.43
N VAL A 170 -1.72 5.23 -11.55
CA VAL A 170 -2.77 4.98 -12.56
C VAL A 170 -3.96 5.92 -12.35
N ALA A 171 -4.39 6.12 -11.10
CA ALA A 171 -5.49 7.03 -10.80
C ALA A 171 -5.14 8.50 -11.10
N LYS A 172 -3.88 8.92 -10.87
CA LYS A 172 -3.38 10.27 -11.23
C LYS A 172 -3.35 10.47 -12.74
N GLN A 173 -2.75 9.54 -13.48
CA GLN A 173 -2.69 9.60 -14.95
C GLN A 173 -4.10 9.69 -15.56
N THR A 174 -5.03 8.86 -15.08
CA THR A 174 -6.42 8.90 -15.53
C THR A 174 -7.08 10.26 -15.26
N ALA A 175 -6.80 10.88 -14.11
CA ALA A 175 -7.32 12.20 -13.77
C ALA A 175 -6.68 13.33 -14.61
N GLU A 176 -5.39 13.23 -14.92
CA GLU A 176 -4.66 14.18 -15.77
C GLU A 176 -5.10 14.08 -17.24
N ASP A 177 -5.21 12.87 -17.78
CA ASP A 177 -5.66 12.61 -19.15
C ASP A 177 -7.09 13.17 -19.36
N LEU A 178 -7.99 12.94 -18.40
CA LEU A 178 -9.35 13.46 -18.47
C LEU A 178 -9.38 15.00 -18.44
N ARG A 179 -8.54 15.62 -17.61
CA ARG A 179 -8.39 17.09 -17.58
C ARG A 179 -7.86 17.65 -18.89
N GLN A 180 -6.92 16.97 -19.53
CA GLN A 180 -6.37 17.38 -20.83
C GLN A 180 -7.41 17.28 -21.95
N VAL A 181 -8.18 16.19 -22.00
CA VAL A 181 -9.28 16.01 -22.97
C VAL A 181 -10.33 17.11 -22.82
N LEU A 182 -10.72 17.44 -21.58
CA LEU A 182 -11.69 18.51 -21.31
C LEU A 182 -11.14 19.90 -21.69
N LYS A 183 -9.87 20.18 -21.40
CA LYS A 183 -9.23 21.45 -21.79
C LYS A 183 -9.16 21.60 -23.32
N ALA A 184 -8.88 20.51 -24.03
CA ALA A 184 -8.85 20.48 -25.50
C ALA A 184 -10.25 20.61 -26.12
N LYS A 185 -11.31 20.15 -25.44
CA LYS A 185 -12.71 20.27 -25.89
C LYS A 185 -13.32 21.66 -25.65
N ASN A 186 -12.78 22.41 -24.69
CA ASN A 186 -13.20 23.77 -24.34
C ASN A 186 -12.38 24.87 -25.06
N ALA A 187 -11.36 24.49 -25.84
CA ALA A 187 -10.53 25.39 -26.66
C ALA A 187 -10.99 25.36 -28.11
#